data_AF-A0A7K4GU92-F1
#
_entry.id   AF-A0A7K4GU92-F1
#
_cell.length_a   1.000
_cell.length_b   1.000
_cell.length_c   1.000
_cell.angle_alpha   90.00
_cell.angle_beta   90.00
_cell.angle_gamma   90.00
#
_symmetry.space_group_name_H-M   'P 1'
#
loop_
_entity.id
_entity.type
_entity.pdbx_description
1 polymer ?
#
loop_
_entity_poly.entity_id
_entity_poly.type
_entity_poly.pdbx_seq_one_letter_code
_entity_poly.pdbx_strand_id
1 'polypeptide(L)'
;MKYKRNKIILLSLIGMCILLLFSLPQIKVNFNPIDFNNDAEIKNYTKSLKSSSFWELTSPIEIDDTGVNNWTWAEGEAWFGGGNGAQVNPYIIENVTIDVDNTFEYCIDIQNSSVYFIINNCTV
;
A
#
# COMPACT_ATOMS: atom_id res chain seq x y z
N MET A 1 15.37 -17.93 62.31
CA MET A 1 14.40 -18.92 61.76
C MET A 1 13.26 -18.28 60.94
N LYS A 2 12.61 -17.21 61.42
CA LYS A 2 11.50 -16.53 60.71
C LYS A 2 11.83 -16.05 59.27
N TYR A 3 13.02 -15.49 59.05
CA TYR A 3 13.45 -14.98 57.74
C TYR A 3 13.52 -16.07 56.64
N LYS A 4 14.04 -17.27 56.96
CA LYS A 4 14.11 -18.39 56.00
C LYS A 4 12.70 -18.88 55.63
N ARG A 5 11.77 -18.90 56.58
CA ARG A 5 10.37 -19.30 56.35
C ARG A 5 9.64 -18.34 55.40
N ASN A 6 9.85 -17.03 55.54
CA ASN A 6 9.21 -16.03 54.68
C ASN A 6 9.74 -16.09 53.23
N LYS A 7 11.03 -16.39 53.02
CA LYS A 7 11.58 -16.59 51.66
C LYS A 7 10.99 -17.81 50.95
N ILE A 8 10.78 -18.92 51.67
CA ILE A 8 10.16 -20.13 51.12
C ILE A 8 8.72 -19.86 50.69
N ILE A 9 7.95 -19.12 51.52
CA ILE A 9 6.57 -18.72 51.18
C ILE A 9 6.55 -17.83 49.94
N LEU A 10 7.47 -16.86 49.84
CA LEU A 10 7.56 -15.96 48.68
C LEU A 10 7.90 -16.72 47.39
N LEU A 11 8.87 -17.64 47.44
CA LEU A 11 9.23 -18.48 46.29
C LEU A 11 8.09 -19.40 45.87
N SER A 12 7.34 -19.95 46.83
CA SER A 12 6.16 -20.76 46.56
C SER A 12 5.04 -19.95 45.89
N LEU A 13 4.81 -18.70 46.31
CA LEU A 13 3.83 -17.80 45.69
C LEU A 13 4.20 -17.44 44.26
N ILE A 14 5.48 -17.11 44.01
CA ILE A 14 5.98 -16.78 42.67
C ILE A 14 5.85 -17.99 41.72
N GLY A 15 6.23 -19.18 42.18
CA GLY A 15 6.10 -20.41 41.40
C GLY A 15 4.64 -20.73 41.04
N MET A 16 3.71 -20.51 41.97
CA MET A 16 2.28 -20.70 41.74
C MET A 16 1.72 -19.68 40.73
N CYS A 17 2.16 -18.42 40.79
CA CYS A 17 1.80 -17.41 39.78
C CYS A 17 2.30 -17.78 38.38
N ILE A 18 3.52 -18.31 38.25
CA ILE A 18 4.07 -18.72 36.95
C ILE A 18 3.27 -19.89 36.35
N LEU A 19 2.86 -20.87 37.17
CA LEU A 19 2.04 -21.99 36.71
C LEU A 19 0.65 -21.55 36.22
N LEU A 20 0.08 -20.50 36.80
CA LEU A 20 -1.20 -19.92 36.38
C LEU A 20 -1.13 -19.15 35.05
N LEU A 21 0.06 -18.65 34.67
CA LEU A 21 0.25 -17.95 33.38
C LEU A 21 0.30 -18.94 32.20
N PHE A 22 0.76 -20.16 32.43
CA PHE A 22 0.84 -21.21 31.40
C PHE A 22 -0.48 -21.96 31.16
N SER A 23 -1.48 -21.80 32.04
CA SER A 23 -2.79 -22.44 31.89
C SER A 23 -3.81 -21.61 31.11
N LEU A 24 -3.43 -20.42 30.63
CA LEU A 24 -4.32 -19.61 29.79
C LEU A 24 -4.48 -20.29 28.42
N PRO A 25 -5.71 -20.56 27.96
CA PRO A 25 -5.92 -21.13 26.64
C PRO A 25 -5.40 -20.17 25.57
N GLN A 26 -4.68 -20.71 24.59
CA GLN A 26 -4.24 -19.95 23.43
C GLN A 26 -5.47 -19.46 22.67
N ILE A 27 -5.67 -18.14 22.63
CA ILE A 27 -6.76 -17.52 21.90
C ILE A 27 -6.54 -17.82 20.41
N LYS A 28 -7.28 -18.80 19.89
CA LYS A 28 -7.39 -18.99 18.44
C LYS A 28 -8.31 -17.88 17.91
N VAL A 29 -7.70 -16.84 17.35
CA VAL A 29 -8.45 -15.83 16.60
C VAL A 29 -8.95 -16.51 15.33
N ASN A 30 -10.24 -16.81 15.30
CA ASN A 30 -10.87 -17.37 14.11
C ASN A 30 -11.19 -16.21 13.18
N PHE A 31 -10.31 -15.97 12.20
CA PHE A 31 -10.63 -15.07 11.10
C PHE A 31 -11.67 -15.77 10.24
N ASN A 32 -12.94 -15.43 10.45
CA ASN A 32 -13.96 -15.80 9.50
C ASN A 32 -13.69 -14.96 8.25
N PRO A 33 -13.28 -15.56 7.11
CA PRO A 33 -13.21 -14.80 5.88
C PRO A 33 -14.61 -14.26 5.65
N ILE A 34 -14.72 -12.94 5.47
CA ILE A 34 -15.99 -12.33 5.11
C ILE A 34 -16.47 -13.05 3.86
N ASP A 35 -17.60 -13.73 3.95
CA ASP A 35 -18.23 -14.41 2.82
C ASP A 35 -18.83 -13.29 1.96
N PHE A 36 -18.08 -12.86 0.92
CA PHE A 36 -18.36 -11.69 0.06
C PHE A 36 -19.61 -11.85 -0.83
N ASN A 37 -20.58 -12.64 -0.41
CA ASN A 37 -21.72 -13.01 -1.23
C ASN A 37 -22.97 -12.15 -1.00
N ASN A 38 -22.96 -11.19 -0.07
CA ASN A 38 -24.17 -10.44 0.30
C ASN A 38 -24.16 -8.91 0.17
N ASP A 39 -23.19 -8.29 -0.51
CA ASP A 39 -23.11 -6.82 -0.50
C ASP A 39 -23.11 -6.22 -1.92
N ALA A 40 -24.30 -5.87 -2.41
CA ALA A 40 -24.44 -4.94 -3.53
C ALA A 40 -23.76 -3.58 -3.22
N GLU A 41 -23.63 -3.23 -1.94
CA GLU A 41 -22.92 -2.03 -1.47
C GLU A 41 -21.40 -2.15 -1.61
N ILE A 42 -20.77 -3.27 -1.22
CA ILE A 42 -19.31 -3.46 -1.38
C ILE A 42 -18.93 -3.50 -2.87
N LYS A 43 -19.76 -4.10 -3.73
CA LYS A 43 -19.56 -4.04 -5.18
C LYS A 43 -19.53 -2.61 -5.71
N ASN A 44 -20.27 -1.67 -5.11
CA ASN A 44 -20.22 -0.27 -5.52
C ASN A 44 -18.93 0.44 -5.07
N TYR A 45 -18.38 0.08 -3.90
CA TYR A 45 -17.08 0.61 -3.45
C TYR A 45 -15.88 -0.02 -4.19
N THR A 46 -15.93 -1.31 -4.52
CA THR A 46 -14.87 -1.97 -5.30
C THR A 46 -14.95 -1.68 -6.79
N LYS A 47 -16.13 -1.32 -7.32
CA LYS A 47 -16.32 -0.88 -8.72
C LYS A 47 -15.60 0.42 -9.05
N SER A 48 -15.23 1.25 -8.06
CA SER A 48 -14.46 2.49 -8.31
C SER A 48 -12.96 2.34 -8.11
N LEU A 49 -12.47 1.20 -7.60
CA LEU A 49 -11.04 0.96 -7.44
C LEU A 49 -10.48 0.48 -8.78
N LYS A 50 -9.55 1.25 -9.33
CA LYS A 50 -8.82 0.90 -10.55
C LYS A 50 -7.59 0.09 -10.14
N SER A 51 -7.39 -1.09 -10.73
CA SER A 51 -6.13 -1.84 -10.59
C SER A 51 -5.05 -1.23 -11.48
N SER A 52 -3.78 -1.63 -11.32
CA SER A 52 -2.70 -1.24 -12.25
C SER A 52 -3.03 -1.63 -13.70
N SER A 53 -3.70 -2.76 -13.92
CA SER A 53 -4.19 -3.19 -15.25
C SER A 53 -5.39 -2.39 -15.77
N PHE A 54 -5.78 -1.28 -15.14
CA PHE A 54 -6.91 -0.49 -15.63
C PHE A 54 -6.57 0.22 -16.94
N TRP A 55 -5.32 0.64 -17.10
CA TRP A 55 -4.77 1.14 -18.35
C TRP A 55 -3.57 0.29 -18.76
N GLU A 56 -3.58 -0.25 -19.97
CA GLU A 56 -2.46 -1.02 -20.52
C GLU A 56 -1.83 -0.22 -21.66
N LEU A 57 -0.58 0.20 -21.47
CA LEU A 57 0.19 0.96 -22.44
C LEU A 57 1.29 0.09 -23.05
N THR A 58 1.44 0.16 -24.37
CA THR A 58 2.52 -0.49 -25.13
C THR A 58 3.60 0.51 -25.57
N SER A 59 3.62 1.68 -24.95
CA SER A 59 4.60 2.74 -25.19
C SER A 59 4.89 3.44 -23.86
N PRO A 60 6.10 3.99 -23.68
CA PRO A 60 6.46 4.62 -22.43
C PRO A 60 5.61 5.85 -22.13
N ILE A 61 5.47 6.19 -20.85
CA ILE A 61 5.04 7.52 -20.42
C ILE A 61 6.26 8.42 -20.46
N GLU A 62 6.27 9.38 -21.38
CA GLU A 62 7.33 10.38 -21.53
C GLU A 62 6.79 11.76 -21.17
N ILE A 63 7.34 12.37 -20.12
CA ILE A 63 7.01 13.72 -19.69
C ILE A 63 8.27 14.58 -19.78
N ASP A 64 8.23 15.66 -20.55
CA ASP A 64 9.29 16.66 -20.62
C ASP A 64 8.69 18.05 -20.40
N ASP A 65 9.04 18.69 -19.28
CA ASP A 65 8.53 20.01 -18.90
C ASP A 65 8.95 21.13 -19.86
N THR A 66 9.97 20.91 -20.67
CA THR A 66 10.39 21.85 -21.72
C THR A 66 9.82 21.51 -23.09
N GLY A 67 9.18 20.34 -23.21
CA GLY A 67 8.64 19.80 -24.45
C GLY A 67 7.13 20.00 -24.63
N VAL A 68 6.59 19.32 -25.64
CA VAL A 68 5.15 19.29 -25.93
C VAL A 68 4.40 18.37 -24.97
N ASN A 69 5.02 17.26 -24.59
CA ASN A 69 4.48 16.28 -23.63
C ASN A 69 4.84 16.68 -22.19
N ASN A 70 4.41 17.86 -21.74
CA ASN A 70 4.67 18.34 -20.37
C ASN A 70 3.56 17.92 -19.39
N TRP A 71 3.63 18.33 -18.12
CA TRP A 71 2.58 18.00 -17.14
C TRP A 71 1.19 18.51 -17.50
N THR A 72 1.07 19.65 -18.21
CA THR A 72 -0.25 20.14 -18.68
C THR A 72 -0.84 19.25 -19.76
N TRP A 73 0.00 18.65 -20.61
CA TRP A 73 -0.45 17.59 -21.53
C TRP A 73 -0.85 16.33 -20.75
N ALA A 74 -0.03 15.91 -19.77
CA ALA A 74 -0.30 14.74 -18.94
C ALA A 74 -1.64 14.84 -18.19
N GLU A 75 -2.07 16.04 -17.80
CA GLU A 75 -3.39 16.27 -17.17
C GLU A 75 -4.58 15.80 -18.01
N GLY A 76 -4.42 15.69 -19.34
CA GLY A 76 -5.42 15.16 -20.26
C GLY A 76 -5.39 13.64 -20.43
N GLU A 77 -4.37 12.97 -19.90
CA GLU A 77 -4.16 11.55 -20.08
C GLU A 77 -4.93 10.71 -19.06
N ALA A 78 -5.33 9.51 -19.47
CA ALA A 78 -6.25 8.70 -18.68
C ALA A 78 -5.62 8.12 -17.40
N TRP A 79 -4.29 7.96 -17.40
CA TRP A 79 -3.46 7.48 -16.28
C TRP A 79 -3.09 8.59 -15.28
N PHE A 80 -3.46 9.84 -15.56
CA PHE A 80 -3.20 10.95 -14.66
C PHE A 80 -4.19 10.96 -13.50
N GLY A 81 -3.66 10.79 -12.28
CA GLY A 81 -4.43 10.70 -11.04
C GLY A 81 -4.75 12.05 -10.39
N GLY A 82 -4.30 13.17 -10.97
CA GLY A 82 -4.49 14.51 -10.41
C GLY A 82 -3.21 15.10 -9.79
N GLY A 83 -3.39 16.16 -9.02
CA GLY A 83 -2.31 16.93 -8.42
C GLY A 83 -2.01 18.25 -9.14
N ASN A 84 -1.05 19.02 -8.64
CA ASN A 84 -0.58 20.25 -9.28
C ASN A 84 0.94 20.45 -9.20
N GLY A 85 1.68 19.37 -8.92
CA GLY A 85 3.15 19.39 -8.84
C GLY A 85 3.74 20.04 -7.58
N ALA A 86 2.93 20.52 -6.64
CA ALA A 86 3.43 21.04 -5.36
C ALA A 86 3.83 19.90 -4.42
N GLN A 87 4.76 20.12 -3.49
CA GLN A 87 5.17 19.10 -2.51
C GLN A 87 3.99 18.52 -1.71
N VAL A 88 3.02 19.37 -1.38
CA VAL A 88 1.81 18.99 -0.63
C VAL A 88 0.71 18.42 -1.52
N ASN A 89 0.85 18.54 -2.84
CA ASN A 89 -0.11 18.08 -3.83
C ASN A 89 0.61 17.66 -5.14
N PRO A 90 1.45 16.61 -5.08
CA PRO A 90 2.28 16.19 -6.20
C PRO A 90 1.41 15.68 -7.35
N TYR A 91 1.93 15.73 -8.57
CA TYR A 91 1.28 15.06 -9.71
C TYR A 91 1.28 13.53 -9.53
N ILE A 92 0.22 12.86 -9.94
CA ILE A 92 0.06 11.42 -9.71
C ILE A 92 -0.03 10.70 -11.05
N ILE A 93 0.86 9.73 -11.24
CA ILE A 93 0.75 8.70 -12.29
C ILE A 93 0.25 7.44 -11.59
N GLU A 94 -0.93 6.95 -11.95
CA GLU A 94 -1.49 5.80 -11.24
C GLU A 94 -2.36 4.84 -12.05
N ASN A 95 -2.47 3.61 -11.52
CA ASN A 95 -3.36 2.56 -12.01
C ASN A 95 -3.09 2.20 -13.49
N VAL A 96 -1.80 2.13 -13.86
CA VAL A 96 -1.35 1.84 -15.23
C VAL A 96 -0.35 0.68 -15.27
N THR A 97 -0.51 -0.20 -16.24
CA THR A 97 0.44 -1.24 -16.66
C THR A 97 1.11 -0.75 -17.93
N ILE A 98 2.43 -0.74 -17.93
CA ILE A 98 3.25 -0.30 -19.06
C ILE A 98 4.10 -1.51 -19.46
N ASP A 99 3.76 -2.13 -20.58
CA ASP A 99 4.43 -3.31 -21.12
C ASP A 99 5.02 -2.94 -22.48
N VAL A 100 6.23 -2.38 -22.43
CA VAL A 100 6.99 -1.96 -23.61
C VAL A 100 7.89 -3.11 -24.07
N ASP A 101 8.07 -3.24 -25.37
CA ASP A 101 9.01 -4.23 -25.91
C ASP A 101 10.47 -3.79 -25.70
N ASN A 102 11.40 -4.62 -26.16
CA ASN A 102 12.83 -4.37 -26.04
C ASN A 102 13.36 -3.23 -26.92
N THR A 103 12.49 -2.46 -27.58
CA THR A 103 12.88 -1.27 -28.36
C THR A 103 12.97 -0.01 -27.52
N PHE A 104 12.38 -0.01 -26.32
CA PHE A 104 12.41 1.11 -25.38
C PHE A 104 13.36 0.84 -24.21
N GLU A 105 14.04 1.89 -23.73
CA GLU A 105 14.96 1.80 -22.59
C GLU A 105 14.25 1.98 -21.24
N TYR A 106 13.03 2.52 -21.26
CA TYR A 106 12.27 2.91 -20.07
C TYR A 106 10.76 2.73 -20.28
N CYS A 107 10.03 2.51 -19.19
CA CYS A 107 8.56 2.54 -19.17
C CYS A 107 8.02 3.93 -18.80
N ILE A 108 8.76 4.67 -17.97
CA ILE A 108 8.42 6.02 -17.54
C ILE A 108 9.71 6.84 -17.59
N ASP A 109 9.67 7.96 -18.31
CA ASP A 109 10.74 8.94 -18.39
C ASP A 109 10.18 10.34 -18.09
N ILE A 110 10.78 11.02 -17.11
CA ILE A 110 10.37 12.35 -16.66
C ILE A 110 11.61 13.25 -16.71
N GLN A 111 11.63 14.13 -17.69
CA GLN A 111 12.75 15.00 -18.01
C GLN A 111 12.45 16.46 -17.70
N ASN A 112 13.52 17.20 -17.39
CA ASN A 112 13.51 18.65 -17.19
C ASN A 112 12.49 19.18 -16.17
N SER A 113 12.02 18.31 -15.27
CA SER A 113 10.97 18.63 -14.32
C SER A 113 11.52 18.95 -12.93
N SER A 114 10.96 19.97 -12.30
CA SER A 114 11.29 20.39 -10.93
C SER A 114 10.11 20.27 -9.95
N VAL A 115 8.99 19.76 -10.44
CA VAL A 115 7.78 19.56 -9.63
C VAL A 115 7.81 18.21 -8.93
N TYR A 116 6.96 18.06 -7.91
CA TYR A 116 6.82 16.81 -7.16
C TYR A 116 5.82 15.89 -7.86
N PHE A 117 6.14 14.59 -7.89
CA PHE A 117 5.26 13.57 -8.45
C PHE A 117 5.27 12.28 -7.61
N ILE A 118 4.24 11.46 -7.80
CA ILE A 118 4.06 10.13 -7.19
C ILE A 118 3.73 9.15 -8.33
N ILE A 119 4.38 7.98 -8.30
CA ILE A 119 4.03 6.82 -9.12
C ILE A 119 3.35 5.82 -8.18
N ASN A 120 2.08 5.52 -8.41
CA ASN A 120 1.26 4.73 -7.49
C ASN A 120 0.49 3.63 -8.22
N ASN A 121 0.52 2.40 -7.70
CA ASN A 121 -0.22 1.27 -8.28
C ASN A 121 0.05 1.09 -9.79
N CYS A 122 1.32 1.10 -10.19
CA CYS A 122 1.74 0.85 -11.57
C CYS A 122 2.43 -0.52 -11.69
N THR A 123 2.37 -1.11 -12.88
CA THR A 123 3.16 -2.28 -13.28
C THR A 123 4.00 -1.87 -14.48
N VAL A 124 5.30 -2.17 -14.46
CA VAL A 124 6.29 -1.78 -15.48
C VAL A 124 7.19 -2.96 -15.84
#